data_AF-A0A0S2TF78-F1
#
_entry.id   AF-A0A0S2TF78-F1
#
_cell.length_a   1.000
_cell.length_b   1.000
_cell.length_c   1.000
_cell.angle_alpha   90.00
_cell.angle_beta   90.00
_cell.angle_gamma   90.00
#
_symmetry.space_group_name_H-M   'P 1'
#
loop_
_entity.id
_entity.type
_entity.pdbx_description
1 polymer ?
#
loop_
_entity_poly.entity_id
_entity_poly.type
_entity_poly.pdbx_seq_one_letter_code
_entity_poly.pdbx_strand_id
1 'polypeptide(L)'
;MNKITTGPAREKIDLAELQQAKPQGTIITDDRRRRPLWFDGRFLDAQALNAEQNYFLARQADYGRVAGFGVITGLGVRAHSEKARTVVIDAGHGLTPSGSQVVLPEQLSVDLANVAEGQQLDASFGLSEIPRASPFNRSGLYIVALRTVEYTGNPISSYPTHVDAPRTTHDGSVIEATAVTLIPYPDPGAATELEQRRSHVAREIFYEESLKGQPEDVLPLAMLALDHGIIRWLDMFMVRREIAQRERNVWGLGISPRPLRAAHLRQYSVQLNELQQQLGSGARISASEHFPVLPPAGPMPASGVNGDDFSHSFFPAEMDVELSIVPEDELPALLEDAMLLPPLDLELTGAAQESTSVLVVMPVPRHQFRSLSQSLPTISRELPAAQPGMIAKRKPITALSQLLSRRRVTAMTPAEASADSQWRTELSKLSQLWYLRRRNLHYKAEVTSWSVEIRSAEREFEEKVTERINGLNLKTRFNSLLSRATTTAAAELTSFLASPMMLGGSDAAVRAAVTELEKAEEVDSRDVMKVAERFSEPGFGEGLARLEKADEHFSGNTRVMENLAKSGKLPELDRLSRTLPKAEFETLTKELADAGSGNDAAAVEKVSKVIEEKAGTTEVRSGPVVNKPVSFNPRIGSTLTRR
;
A
#
# COMPACT_ATOMS: atom_id res chain seq x y z
N MET A 1 16.42 -19.45 -61.44
CA MET A 1 17.24 -18.38 -60.82
C MET A 1 16.47 -17.81 -59.64
N ASN A 2 17.15 -17.68 -58.51
CA ASN A 2 16.60 -17.58 -57.16
C ASN A 2 15.59 -16.43 -56.95
N LYS A 3 14.44 -16.74 -56.33
CA LYS A 3 13.62 -15.74 -55.62
C LYS A 3 14.42 -15.25 -54.42
N ILE A 4 15.14 -14.16 -54.61
CA ILE A 4 15.73 -13.40 -53.52
C ILE A 4 14.57 -12.89 -52.66
N THR A 5 14.60 -13.23 -51.38
CA THR A 5 13.63 -12.80 -50.36
C THR A 5 13.56 -11.28 -50.33
N THR A 6 12.53 -10.71 -50.95
CA THR A 6 12.14 -9.33 -50.71
C THR A 6 11.64 -9.25 -49.26
N GLY A 7 12.29 -8.43 -48.42
CA GLY A 7 11.80 -8.13 -47.07
C GLY A 7 10.35 -7.61 -47.07
N PRO A 8 9.73 -7.35 -45.90
CA PRO A 8 8.30 -7.10 -45.79
C PRO A 8 7.85 -6.04 -46.80
N ALA A 9 7.08 -6.48 -47.80
CA ALA A 9 6.71 -5.69 -48.95
C ALA A 9 5.71 -4.62 -48.52
N ARG A 10 6.22 -3.41 -48.28
CA ARG A 10 5.39 -2.21 -48.17
C ARG A 10 4.68 -2.01 -49.52
N GLU A 11 3.44 -1.53 -49.46
CA GLU A 11 2.66 -1.19 -50.66
C GLU A 11 3.39 -0.10 -51.46
N LYS A 12 3.45 -0.26 -52.77
CA LYS A 12 4.11 0.66 -53.69
C LYS A 12 3.06 1.54 -54.34
N ILE A 13 3.27 2.85 -54.31
CA ILE A 13 2.43 3.87 -54.96
C ILE A 13 3.26 4.47 -56.10
N ASP A 14 2.61 4.82 -57.22
CA ASP A 14 3.31 5.43 -58.36
C ASP A 14 3.55 6.94 -58.14
N LEU A 15 4.52 7.50 -58.87
CA LEU A 15 4.90 8.90 -58.75
C LEU A 15 3.79 9.85 -59.20
N ALA A 16 2.98 9.46 -60.21
CA ALA A 16 1.84 10.23 -60.65
C ALA A 16 0.75 10.34 -59.56
N GLU A 17 0.49 9.25 -58.85
CA GLU A 17 -0.44 9.20 -57.73
C GLU A 17 0.06 10.05 -56.55
N LEU A 18 1.37 9.99 -56.27
CA LEU A 18 1.99 10.82 -55.22
C LEU A 18 1.91 12.32 -55.53
N GLN A 19 2.09 12.73 -56.78
CA GLN A 19 1.99 14.14 -57.18
C GLN A 19 0.56 14.69 -57.07
N GLN A 20 -0.46 13.85 -57.24
CA GLN A 20 -1.86 14.23 -57.04
C GLN A 20 -2.26 14.25 -55.56
N ALA A 21 -1.79 13.28 -54.76
CA ALA A 21 -2.17 13.13 -53.36
C ALA A 21 -1.40 14.03 -52.38
N LYS A 22 -0.17 14.46 -52.72
CA LYS A 22 0.63 15.38 -51.88
C LYS A 22 -0.05 16.76 -51.67
N PRO A 23 -0.54 17.47 -52.70
CA PRO A 23 -1.25 18.75 -52.51
C PRO A 23 -2.61 18.58 -51.83
N GLN A 24 -3.21 17.38 -51.90
CA GLN A 24 -4.46 17.06 -51.19
C GLN A 24 -4.24 16.75 -49.69
N GLY A 25 -2.97 16.68 -49.23
CA GLY A 25 -2.63 16.39 -47.84
C GLY A 25 -2.85 14.93 -47.42
N THR A 26 -3.13 14.03 -48.37
CA THR A 26 -3.38 12.60 -48.09
C THR A 26 -2.09 11.80 -47.88
N ILE A 27 -0.97 12.27 -48.45
CA ILE A 27 0.36 11.66 -48.28
C ILE A 27 1.31 12.66 -47.61
N ILE A 28 1.90 12.25 -46.48
CA ILE A 28 2.90 13.02 -45.75
C ILE A 28 4.27 12.37 -45.96
N THR A 29 5.26 13.17 -46.37
CA THR A 29 6.65 12.73 -46.56
C THR A 29 7.53 13.17 -45.39
N ASP A 30 8.24 12.23 -44.76
CA ASP A 30 9.29 12.53 -43.78
C ASP A 30 10.66 12.40 -44.47
N ASP A 31 11.36 13.52 -44.63
CA ASP A 31 12.65 13.58 -45.32
C ASP A 31 13.75 12.80 -44.56
N ARG A 32 13.63 12.64 -43.24
CA ARG A 32 14.55 11.82 -42.43
C ARG A 32 14.40 10.33 -42.72
N ARG A 33 13.28 9.93 -43.34
CA ARG A 33 12.97 8.54 -43.71
C ARG A 33 13.25 8.25 -45.18
N ARG A 34 13.99 9.13 -45.86
CA ARG A 34 14.47 8.90 -47.23
C ARG A 34 15.71 8.01 -47.21
N ARG A 35 15.72 6.98 -48.06
CA ARG A 35 16.89 6.13 -48.29
C ARG A 35 17.18 5.99 -49.78
N PRO A 36 18.45 5.77 -50.18
CA PRO A 36 18.76 5.38 -51.55
C PRO A 36 18.07 4.07 -51.95
N LEU A 37 17.65 3.99 -53.21
CA LEU A 37 17.31 2.72 -53.85
C LEU A 37 18.57 2.19 -54.54
N TRP A 38 19.05 1.03 -54.10
CA TRP A 38 20.17 0.32 -54.72
C TRP A 38 19.68 -0.55 -55.88
N PHE A 39 20.31 -0.40 -57.04
CA PHE A 39 20.04 -1.17 -58.25
C PHE A 39 21.32 -1.29 -59.08
N ASP A 40 21.40 -2.33 -59.91
CA ASP A 40 22.57 -2.61 -60.74
C ASP A 40 22.83 -1.47 -61.73
N GLY A 41 24.08 -0.98 -61.77
CA GLY A 41 24.48 0.16 -62.62
C GLY A 41 24.41 1.52 -61.94
N ARG A 42 23.94 1.62 -60.69
CA ARG A 42 24.08 2.84 -59.88
C ARG A 42 25.50 2.95 -59.31
N PHE A 43 26.13 4.12 -59.45
CA PHE A 43 27.41 4.41 -58.78
C PHE A 43 27.23 4.49 -57.26
N LEU A 44 28.19 3.90 -56.54
CA LEU A 44 28.28 4.01 -55.09
C LEU A 44 28.96 5.34 -54.72
N ASP A 45 28.22 6.22 -54.05
CA ASP A 45 28.69 7.53 -53.60
C ASP A 45 28.54 7.69 -52.07
N ALA A 46 29.41 8.49 -51.47
CA ALA A 46 29.42 8.75 -50.04
C ALA A 46 28.10 9.39 -49.55
N GLN A 47 27.50 10.26 -50.36
CA GLN A 47 26.23 10.92 -50.01
C GLN A 47 25.08 9.91 -49.88
N ALA A 48 24.99 8.90 -50.78
CA ALA A 48 23.99 7.86 -50.64
C ALA A 48 24.21 7.00 -49.39
N LEU A 49 25.44 6.60 -49.09
CA LEU A 49 25.74 5.83 -47.88
C LEU A 49 25.41 6.62 -46.60
N ASN A 50 25.74 7.91 -46.56
CA ASN A 50 25.38 8.79 -45.42
C ASN A 50 23.86 8.95 -45.28
N ALA A 51 23.13 9.09 -46.40
CA ALA A 51 21.67 9.14 -46.37
C ALA A 51 21.04 7.83 -45.87
N GLU A 52 21.65 6.69 -46.20
CA GLU A 52 21.24 5.38 -45.68
C GLU A 52 21.53 5.23 -44.17
N GLN A 53 22.68 5.68 -43.69
CA GLN A 53 23.00 5.69 -42.25
C GLN A 53 22.02 6.55 -41.46
N ASN A 54 21.74 7.77 -41.93
CA ASN A 54 20.76 8.67 -41.32
C ASN A 54 19.34 8.07 -41.28
N TYR A 55 18.95 7.33 -42.32
CA TYR A 55 17.68 6.59 -42.33
C TYR A 55 17.61 5.55 -41.20
N PHE A 56 18.70 4.81 -40.97
CA PHE A 56 18.75 3.82 -39.89
C PHE A 56 18.76 4.48 -38.51
N LEU A 57 19.54 5.56 -38.31
CA LEU A 57 19.56 6.31 -37.05
C LEU A 57 18.17 6.90 -36.72
N ALA A 58 17.52 7.54 -37.70
CA ALA A 58 16.17 8.09 -37.51
C ALA A 58 15.16 7.01 -37.13
N ARG A 59 15.27 5.82 -37.76
CA ARG A 59 14.38 4.69 -37.45
C ARG A 59 14.67 4.05 -36.09
N GLN A 60 15.94 3.98 -35.68
CA GLN A 60 16.32 3.52 -34.34
C GLN A 60 15.83 4.49 -33.27
N ALA A 61 15.96 5.80 -33.48
CA ALA A 61 15.42 6.82 -32.60
C ALA A 61 13.88 6.71 -32.48
N ASP A 62 13.17 6.39 -33.56
CA ASP A 62 11.73 6.12 -33.48
C ASP A 62 11.40 4.91 -32.59
N TYR A 63 12.18 3.82 -32.66
CA TYR A 63 12.01 2.69 -31.74
C TYR A 63 12.34 3.07 -30.30
N GLY A 64 13.40 3.85 -30.07
CA GLY A 64 13.76 4.39 -28.76
C GLY A 64 12.63 5.22 -28.16
N ARG A 65 12.00 6.10 -28.95
CA ARG A 65 10.85 6.91 -28.52
C ARG A 65 9.66 6.07 -28.05
N VAL A 66 9.41 4.93 -28.70
CA VAL A 66 8.35 3.99 -28.30
C VAL A 66 8.69 3.26 -27.00
N ALA A 67 9.96 2.91 -26.79
CA ALA A 67 10.40 2.25 -25.55
C ALA A 67 10.26 3.17 -24.31
N GLY A 68 10.28 4.48 -24.52
CA GLY A 68 10.32 5.49 -23.47
C GLY A 68 11.73 6.05 -23.28
N PHE A 69 11.86 7.01 -22.37
CA PHE A 69 13.13 7.65 -22.07
C PHE A 69 13.50 7.47 -20.61
N GLY A 70 14.79 7.64 -20.30
CA GLY A 70 15.33 7.53 -18.95
C GLY A 70 16.53 6.60 -18.87
N VAL A 71 17.01 6.41 -17.64
CA VAL A 71 18.14 5.54 -17.33
C VAL A 71 17.66 4.08 -17.30
N ILE A 72 18.37 3.20 -18.01
CA ILE A 72 18.08 1.77 -18.03
C ILE A 72 18.89 1.08 -16.93
N THR A 73 20.22 1.28 -16.91
CA THR A 73 21.09 0.80 -15.83
C THR A 73 22.23 1.78 -15.54
N GLY A 74 22.73 1.75 -14.30
CA GLY A 74 23.91 2.53 -13.90
C GLY A 74 23.67 4.04 -13.94
N LEU A 75 24.65 4.80 -14.44
CA LEU A 75 24.60 6.27 -14.53
C LEU A 75 24.30 6.94 -13.20
N GLY A 76 24.85 6.36 -12.12
CA GLY A 76 24.82 6.96 -10.79
C GLY A 76 25.72 8.19 -10.75
N VAL A 77 25.31 9.24 -10.05
CA VAL A 77 26.06 10.50 -9.96
C VAL A 77 26.35 10.77 -8.50
N ARG A 78 27.63 10.93 -8.15
CA ARG A 78 28.07 11.21 -6.78
C ARG A 78 29.09 12.34 -6.78
N ALA A 79 29.05 13.18 -5.76
CA ALA A 79 30.12 14.14 -5.53
C ALA A 79 31.40 13.41 -5.07
N HIS A 80 32.57 13.85 -5.54
CA HIS A 80 33.84 13.30 -5.09
C HIS A 80 34.14 13.77 -3.67
N SER A 81 34.47 12.85 -2.75
CA SER A 81 34.69 13.16 -1.33
C SER A 81 35.85 14.15 -1.10
N GLU A 82 36.94 14.01 -1.83
CA GLU A 82 38.14 14.85 -1.68
C GLU A 82 38.15 16.11 -2.57
N LYS A 83 37.32 16.15 -3.63
CA LYS A 83 37.33 17.22 -4.63
C LYS A 83 35.94 17.82 -4.77
N ALA A 84 35.72 18.95 -4.09
CA ALA A 84 34.41 19.59 -3.97
C ALA A 84 33.79 20.10 -5.29
N ARG A 85 34.52 20.03 -6.41
CA ARG A 85 34.10 20.48 -7.76
C ARG A 85 33.99 19.32 -8.76
N THR A 86 34.30 18.10 -8.33
CA THR A 86 34.36 16.93 -9.20
C THR A 86 33.15 16.04 -8.94
N VAL A 87 32.52 15.60 -10.03
CA VAL A 87 31.42 14.65 -10.03
C VAL A 87 31.91 13.34 -10.64
N VAL A 88 31.52 12.23 -10.02
CA VAL A 88 31.77 10.88 -10.52
C VAL A 88 30.48 10.32 -11.08
N ILE A 89 30.51 9.92 -12.36
CA ILE A 89 29.41 9.30 -13.08
C ILE A 89 29.75 7.82 -13.29
N ASP A 90 28.92 6.94 -12.75
CA ASP A 90 29.10 5.48 -12.88
C ASP A 90 28.76 5.01 -14.30
N ALA A 91 29.45 3.96 -14.76
CA ALA A 91 29.17 3.33 -16.04
C ALA A 91 27.69 2.91 -16.16
N GLY A 92 27.14 2.98 -17.36
CA GLY A 92 25.72 2.65 -17.58
C GLY A 92 25.21 3.09 -18.95
N HIS A 93 23.90 2.95 -19.14
CA HIS A 93 23.23 3.32 -20.38
C HIS A 93 21.80 3.81 -20.15
N GLY A 94 21.30 4.61 -21.08
CA GLY A 94 19.95 5.14 -21.07
C GLY A 94 19.49 5.63 -22.44
N LEU A 95 18.25 6.10 -22.50
CA LEU A 95 17.62 6.63 -23.71
C LEU A 95 17.22 8.09 -23.48
N THR A 96 17.56 8.97 -24.42
CA THR A 96 17.08 10.36 -24.43
C THR A 96 15.61 10.43 -24.81
N PRO A 97 14.89 11.53 -24.48
CA PRO A 97 13.54 11.77 -25.00
C PRO A 97 13.43 11.76 -26.53
N SER A 98 14.49 12.12 -27.26
CA SER A 98 14.58 12.05 -28.72
C SER A 98 14.72 10.61 -29.25
N GLY A 99 15.03 9.65 -28.38
CA GLY A 99 15.18 8.22 -28.69
C GLY A 99 16.61 7.78 -28.96
N SER A 100 17.59 8.66 -28.79
CA SER A 100 19.02 8.35 -28.93
C SER A 100 19.53 7.54 -27.75
N GLN A 101 20.43 6.58 -28.02
CA GLN A 101 21.04 5.75 -26.99
C GLN A 101 22.30 6.42 -26.42
N VAL A 102 22.32 6.63 -25.11
CA VAL A 102 23.49 7.13 -24.39
C VAL A 102 24.18 5.95 -23.72
N VAL A 103 25.48 5.80 -23.95
CA VAL A 103 26.30 4.75 -23.34
C VAL A 103 27.54 5.37 -22.72
N LEU A 104 27.79 5.02 -21.46
CA LEU A 104 29.01 5.32 -20.74
C LEU A 104 29.67 4.00 -20.32
N PRO A 105 30.73 3.54 -21.01
CA PRO A 105 31.28 2.21 -20.81
C PRO A 105 32.06 2.07 -19.50
N GLU A 106 32.69 3.15 -19.03
CA GLU A 106 33.53 3.19 -17.83
C GLU A 106 33.13 4.35 -16.92
N GLN A 107 33.48 4.25 -15.64
CA GLN A 107 33.24 5.33 -14.69
C GLN A 107 34.03 6.58 -15.10
N LEU A 108 33.34 7.72 -15.15
CA LEU A 108 33.91 8.99 -15.57
C LEU A 108 33.97 9.97 -14.40
N SER A 109 35.15 10.50 -14.10
CA SER A 109 35.33 11.60 -13.15
C SER A 109 35.48 12.91 -13.91
N VAL A 110 34.57 13.85 -13.64
CA VAL A 110 34.45 15.10 -14.38
C VAL A 110 34.60 16.28 -13.43
N ASP A 111 35.55 17.17 -13.71
CA ASP A 111 35.66 18.47 -13.04
C ASP A 111 34.69 19.45 -13.69
N LEU A 112 33.75 19.97 -12.90
CA LEU A 112 32.70 20.89 -13.36
C LEU A 112 33.28 22.22 -13.89
N ALA A 113 34.51 22.58 -13.53
CA ALA A 113 35.20 23.74 -14.12
C ALA A 113 35.50 23.55 -15.61
N ASN A 114 35.70 22.30 -16.05
CA ASN A 114 36.04 21.95 -17.43
C ASN A 114 34.83 21.51 -18.26
N VAL A 115 33.65 21.40 -17.65
CA VAL A 115 32.43 21.00 -18.37
C VAL A 115 31.87 22.20 -19.11
N ALA A 116 31.62 21.97 -20.40
CA ALA A 116 30.92 22.92 -21.23
C ALA A 116 29.45 23.06 -20.78
N GLU A 117 28.96 24.29 -20.66
CA GLU A 117 27.52 24.50 -20.55
C GLU A 117 26.84 23.99 -21.83
N GLY A 118 25.64 23.41 -21.78
CA GLY A 118 24.96 22.84 -22.96
C GLY A 118 24.89 23.81 -24.15
N GLN A 119 24.77 25.12 -23.85
CA GLN A 119 24.80 26.22 -24.82
C GLN A 119 26.15 26.38 -25.54
N GLN A 120 27.27 25.96 -24.93
CA GLN A 120 28.61 26.03 -25.52
C GLN A 120 28.83 24.92 -26.56
N LEU A 121 28.20 23.75 -26.37
CA LEU A 121 28.15 22.71 -27.40
C LEU A 121 27.27 23.17 -28.56
N ASP A 122 26.06 23.67 -28.30
CA ASP A 122 25.18 24.21 -29.36
C ASP A 122 25.82 25.37 -30.14
N ALA A 123 26.60 26.24 -29.47
CA ALA A 123 27.38 27.31 -30.12
C ALA A 123 28.57 26.79 -30.93
N SER A 124 29.26 25.73 -30.47
CA SER A 124 30.33 25.06 -31.24
C SER A 124 29.79 24.33 -32.48
N PHE A 125 28.50 23.98 -32.49
CA PHE A 125 27.77 23.44 -33.64
C PHE A 125 27.07 24.50 -34.52
N GLY A 126 27.31 25.80 -34.26
CA GLY A 126 26.97 26.89 -35.19
C GLY A 126 25.65 27.63 -34.94
N LEU A 127 25.08 27.57 -33.73
CA LEU A 127 23.86 28.33 -33.39
C LEU A 127 24.06 29.21 -32.14
N SER A 128 24.55 30.43 -32.37
CA SER A 128 24.62 31.60 -31.47
C SER A 128 25.85 31.75 -30.56
N GLU A 129 26.55 32.89 -30.68
CA GLU A 129 27.58 33.35 -29.74
C GLU A 129 26.93 33.85 -28.44
N ILE A 130 26.86 33.00 -27.42
CA ILE A 130 26.54 33.44 -26.05
C ILE A 130 27.87 33.68 -25.31
N PRO A 131 28.05 34.81 -24.59
CA PRO A 131 29.27 35.12 -23.87
C PRO A 131 29.64 34.02 -22.87
N ARG A 132 30.92 33.62 -22.87
CA ARG A 132 31.50 32.66 -21.92
C ARG A 132 31.30 33.16 -20.49
N ALA A 133 30.37 32.59 -19.72
CA ALA A 133 30.41 32.73 -18.28
C ALA A 133 31.74 32.11 -17.78
N SER A 134 32.51 32.86 -16.99
CA SER A 134 33.77 32.34 -16.44
C SER A 134 33.46 31.09 -15.59
N PRO A 135 34.16 29.96 -15.80
CA PRO A 135 33.91 28.71 -15.06
C PRO A 135 34.06 28.88 -13.53
N PHE A 136 34.71 29.95 -13.08
CA PHE A 136 34.92 30.29 -11.67
C PHE A 136 33.76 31.07 -11.03
N ASN A 137 32.80 31.57 -11.80
CA ASN A 137 31.68 32.37 -11.29
C ASN A 137 30.30 31.69 -11.51
N ARG A 138 30.31 30.36 -11.69
CA ARG A 138 29.10 29.56 -11.85
C ARG A 138 28.42 29.39 -10.50
N SER A 139 27.37 30.16 -10.29
CA SER A 139 26.49 30.06 -9.12
C SER A 139 25.06 29.86 -9.60
N GLY A 140 24.32 28.97 -8.93
CA GLY A 140 22.95 28.63 -9.30
C GLY A 140 22.71 27.13 -9.42
N LEU A 141 21.53 26.78 -9.96
CA LEU A 141 21.10 25.40 -10.15
C LEU A 141 21.46 24.93 -11.56
N TYR A 142 22.03 23.73 -11.66
CA TYR A 142 22.38 23.12 -12.93
C TYR A 142 21.94 21.66 -12.97
N ILE A 143 21.62 21.18 -14.16
CA ILE A 143 21.38 19.78 -14.46
C ILE A 143 22.63 19.20 -15.13
N VAL A 144 23.15 18.12 -14.57
CA VAL A 144 24.14 17.27 -15.23
C VAL A 144 23.39 16.33 -16.15
N ALA A 145 23.66 16.41 -17.44
CA ALA A 145 23.03 15.58 -18.45
C ALA A 145 24.07 14.99 -19.42
N LEU A 146 23.72 13.85 -20.00
CA LEU A 146 24.50 13.22 -21.06
C LEU A 146 23.85 13.47 -22.42
N ARG A 147 24.67 13.76 -23.43
CA ARG A 147 24.24 13.94 -24.82
C ARG A 147 25.06 13.03 -25.72
N THR A 148 24.40 12.43 -26.71
CA THR A 148 25.08 11.77 -27.83
C THR A 148 25.65 12.81 -28.77
N VAL A 149 26.95 12.75 -29.04
CA VAL A 149 27.65 13.63 -29.97
C VAL A 149 28.42 12.81 -30.98
N GLU A 150 28.55 13.34 -32.18
CA GLU A 150 29.37 12.76 -33.24
C GLU A 150 30.50 13.73 -33.58
N TYR A 151 31.69 13.20 -33.82
CA TYR A 151 32.78 13.97 -34.37
C TYR A 151 33.53 13.15 -35.42
N THR A 152 34.13 13.83 -36.38
CA THR A 152 35.00 13.20 -37.38
C THR A 152 36.43 13.18 -36.87
N GLY A 153 37.15 12.10 -37.18
CA GLY A 153 38.54 11.94 -36.79
C GLY A 153 39.25 10.91 -37.68
N ASN A 154 40.46 10.53 -37.26
CA ASN A 154 41.36 9.64 -38.00
C ASN A 154 41.66 10.17 -39.41
N PRO A 155 42.47 11.23 -39.53
CA PRO A 155 42.75 11.86 -40.81
C PRO A 155 43.43 10.89 -41.78
N ILE A 156 42.87 10.77 -42.99
CA ILE A 156 43.39 9.97 -44.09
C ILE A 156 43.67 10.86 -45.32
N SER A 157 44.66 10.47 -46.12
CA SER A 157 44.93 11.15 -47.38
C SER A 157 43.81 10.85 -48.37
N SER A 158 43.12 11.89 -48.85
CA SER A 158 42.13 11.77 -49.91
C SER A 158 42.78 11.92 -51.28
N TYR A 159 42.26 11.15 -52.25
CA TYR A 159 42.69 11.28 -53.63
C TYR A 159 41.98 12.47 -54.29
N PRO A 160 42.70 13.29 -55.07
CA PRO A 160 42.10 14.42 -55.75
C PRO A 160 41.04 13.95 -56.76
N THR A 161 39.91 14.67 -56.81
CA THR A 161 38.80 14.39 -57.75
C THR A 161 39.07 14.88 -59.17
N HIS A 162 40.17 15.60 -59.39
CA HIS A 162 40.62 16.12 -60.68
C HIS A 162 42.14 15.93 -60.82
N VAL A 163 42.62 15.81 -62.06
CA VAL A 163 44.02 15.46 -62.38
C VAL A 163 45.04 16.47 -61.80
N ASP A 164 44.66 17.75 -61.69
CA ASP A 164 45.55 18.84 -61.25
C ASP A 164 45.37 19.24 -59.77
N ALA A 165 44.47 18.57 -59.03
CA ALA A 165 44.18 18.96 -57.65
C ALA A 165 45.20 18.38 -56.64
N PRO A 166 45.60 19.15 -55.61
CA PRO A 166 46.51 18.64 -54.57
C PRO A 166 45.84 17.56 -53.73
N ARG A 167 46.65 16.62 -53.21
CA ARG A 167 46.18 15.69 -52.18
C ARG A 167 45.79 16.50 -50.94
N THR A 168 44.56 16.31 -50.49
CA THR A 168 44.05 16.90 -49.25
C THR A 168 43.87 15.81 -48.21
N THR A 169 43.94 16.18 -46.94
CA THR A 169 43.65 15.27 -45.83
C THR A 169 42.20 15.48 -45.43
N HIS A 170 41.47 14.39 -45.28
CA HIS A 170 40.08 14.38 -44.80
C HIS A 170 39.97 13.37 -43.65
N ASP A 171 39.06 13.61 -42.72
CA ASP A 171 38.78 12.66 -41.65
C ASP A 171 38.18 11.37 -42.22
N GLY A 172 38.74 10.23 -41.82
CA GLY A 172 38.38 8.92 -42.36
C GLY A 172 37.35 8.16 -41.54
N SER A 173 36.94 8.67 -40.37
CA SER A 173 36.01 8.00 -39.48
C SER A 173 35.05 8.99 -38.81
N VAL A 174 33.78 8.60 -38.70
CA VAL A 174 32.82 9.22 -37.80
C VAL A 174 32.84 8.44 -36.49
N ILE A 175 32.97 9.13 -35.36
CA ILE A 175 33.03 8.54 -34.02
C ILE A 175 31.87 9.07 -33.20
N GLU A 176 31.00 8.17 -32.75
CA GLU A 176 29.96 8.45 -31.78
C GLU A 176 30.54 8.46 -30.36
N ALA A 177 30.20 9.48 -29.58
CA ALA A 177 30.64 9.65 -28.21
C ALA A 177 29.50 10.20 -27.33
N THR A 178 29.69 10.07 -26.02
CA THR A 178 28.79 10.66 -25.02
C THR A 178 29.48 11.85 -24.39
N ALA A 179 28.91 13.04 -24.55
CA ALA A 179 29.37 14.26 -23.89
C ALA A 179 28.61 14.51 -22.59
N VAL A 180 29.33 14.91 -21.55
CA VAL A 180 28.73 15.44 -20.30
C VAL A 180 28.47 16.92 -20.49
N THR A 181 27.26 17.35 -20.14
CA THR A 181 26.79 18.73 -20.33
C THR A 181 26.19 19.27 -19.04
N LEU A 182 26.41 20.56 -18.79
CA LEU A 182 25.76 21.29 -17.70
C LEU A 182 24.70 22.21 -18.27
N ILE A 183 23.45 22.03 -17.84
CA ILE A 183 22.32 22.83 -18.31
C ILE A 183 21.85 23.71 -17.16
N PRO A 184 21.89 25.05 -17.29
CA PRO A 184 21.38 25.93 -16.24
C PRO A 184 19.87 25.73 -16.06
N TYR A 185 19.43 25.53 -14.82
CA TYR A 185 18.01 25.42 -14.50
C TYR A 185 17.46 26.81 -14.17
N PRO A 186 16.40 27.28 -14.85
CA PRO A 186 15.83 28.60 -14.60
C PRO A 186 15.04 28.59 -13.28
N ASP A 187 15.55 29.30 -12.27
CA ASP A 187 14.97 29.37 -10.92
C ASP A 187 14.65 30.84 -10.54
N PRO A 188 13.50 31.13 -9.90
CA PRO A 188 13.16 32.45 -9.37
C PRO A 188 14.05 32.91 -8.20
N GLY A 189 15.30 33.27 -8.51
CA GLY A 189 16.01 34.36 -7.82
C GLY A 189 17.24 33.98 -6.97
N ALA A 190 18.25 34.86 -7.03
CA ALA A 190 19.51 34.78 -6.28
C ALA A 190 19.40 35.09 -4.77
N ALA A 191 18.23 35.52 -4.27
CA ALA A 191 18.04 36.01 -2.90
C ALA A 191 17.73 34.91 -1.86
N THR A 192 17.23 33.76 -2.30
CA THR A 192 16.82 32.65 -1.41
C THR A 192 18.00 31.72 -1.10
N GLU A 193 18.02 31.10 0.08
CA GLU A 193 19.04 30.09 0.42
C GLU A 193 18.97 28.88 -0.53
N LEU A 194 20.12 28.28 -0.85
CA LEU A 194 20.20 27.17 -1.81
C LEU A 194 19.39 25.93 -1.39
N GLU A 195 19.21 25.70 -0.09
CA GLU A 195 18.41 24.59 0.42
C GLU A 195 16.89 24.82 0.23
N GLN A 196 16.42 26.05 0.47
CA GLN A 196 15.02 26.40 0.21
C GLN A 196 14.68 26.36 -1.28
N ARG A 197 15.64 26.67 -2.15
CA ARG A 197 15.46 26.51 -3.61
C ARG A 197 15.29 25.06 -4.00
N ARG A 198 16.03 24.13 -3.37
CA ARG A 198 15.88 22.69 -3.62
C ARG A 198 14.44 22.25 -3.39
N SER A 199 13.81 22.70 -2.31
CA SER A 199 12.45 22.30 -1.98
C SER A 199 11.39 22.96 -2.89
N HIS A 200 11.59 24.22 -3.32
CA HIS A 200 10.76 24.85 -4.34
C HIS A 200 10.85 24.16 -5.70
N VAL A 201 12.05 23.81 -6.16
CA VAL A 201 12.24 23.09 -7.42
C VAL A 201 11.68 21.67 -7.33
N ALA A 202 11.72 21.02 -6.16
CA ALA A 202 11.06 19.73 -5.96
C ALA A 202 9.55 19.84 -6.22
N ARG A 203 8.90 20.90 -5.72
CA ARG A 203 7.48 21.16 -6.01
C ARG A 203 7.24 21.37 -7.50
N GLU A 204 8.04 22.21 -8.15
CA GLU A 204 7.89 22.47 -9.57
C GLU A 204 7.97 21.19 -10.43
N ILE A 205 8.90 20.30 -10.09
CA ILE A 205 9.10 19.06 -10.85
C ILE A 205 8.04 18.00 -10.52
N PHE A 206 7.69 17.81 -9.25
CA PHE A 206 6.84 16.69 -8.84
C PHE A 206 5.34 17.02 -8.76
N TYR A 207 4.99 18.28 -8.54
CA TYR A 207 3.60 18.73 -8.45
C TYR A 207 3.14 19.42 -9.74
N GLU A 208 3.93 20.36 -10.25
CA GLU A 208 3.59 21.06 -11.51
C GLU A 208 3.99 20.26 -12.76
N GLU A 209 4.74 19.15 -12.59
CA GLU A 209 5.25 18.29 -13.67
C GLU A 209 6.05 19.09 -14.72
N SER A 210 6.81 20.10 -14.28
CA SER A 210 7.61 20.99 -15.13
C SER A 210 8.78 20.25 -15.81
N LEU A 211 8.92 20.48 -17.12
CA LEU A 211 10.04 19.98 -17.94
C LEU A 211 11.10 21.07 -18.23
N LYS A 212 11.15 22.14 -17.41
CA LYS A 212 12.14 23.21 -17.58
C LYS A 212 13.56 22.66 -17.52
N GLY A 213 14.44 23.20 -18.37
CA GLY A 213 15.85 22.82 -18.40
C GLY A 213 16.14 21.39 -18.90
N GLN A 214 15.17 20.70 -19.51
CA GLN A 214 15.33 19.34 -20.03
C GLN A 214 15.06 19.28 -21.55
N PRO A 215 16.06 19.61 -22.40
CA PRO A 215 15.98 19.42 -23.85
C PRO A 215 15.70 17.96 -24.25
N GLU A 216 15.12 17.75 -25.43
CA GLU A 216 14.78 16.38 -25.88
C GLU A 216 16.01 15.51 -26.20
N ASP A 217 17.14 16.12 -26.53
CA ASP A 217 18.37 15.42 -26.95
C ASP A 217 19.31 15.03 -25.81
N VAL A 218 18.92 15.28 -24.56
CA VAL A 218 19.77 15.04 -23.41
C VAL A 218 19.12 14.04 -22.45
N LEU A 219 19.95 13.25 -21.79
CA LEU A 219 19.56 12.36 -20.72
C LEU A 219 19.94 13.01 -19.37
N PRO A 220 18.97 13.57 -18.62
CA PRO A 220 19.26 14.18 -17.32
C PRO A 220 19.62 13.12 -16.28
N LEU A 221 20.68 13.37 -15.50
CA LEU A 221 21.19 12.44 -14.49
C LEU A 221 21.04 12.94 -13.05
N ALA A 222 21.32 14.22 -12.81
CA ALA A 222 21.24 14.80 -11.48
C ALA A 222 21.10 16.32 -11.57
N MET A 223 20.47 16.91 -10.55
CA MET A 223 20.47 18.33 -10.31
C MET A 223 21.53 18.65 -9.24
N LEU A 224 22.23 19.76 -9.41
CA LEU A 224 23.22 20.22 -8.45
C LEU A 224 23.10 21.72 -8.23
N ALA A 225 23.40 22.15 -7.01
CA ALA A 225 23.58 23.55 -6.68
C ALA A 225 25.07 23.88 -6.64
N LEU A 226 25.45 24.88 -7.44
CA LEU A 226 26.79 25.45 -7.43
C LEU A 226 26.82 26.78 -6.70
N ASP A 227 27.84 26.95 -5.90
CA ASP A 227 28.23 28.22 -5.27
C ASP A 227 29.68 28.48 -5.67
N HIS A 228 29.90 29.42 -6.60
CA HIS A 228 31.23 29.72 -7.17
C HIS A 228 31.95 28.47 -7.74
N GLY A 229 31.18 27.56 -8.34
CA GLY A 229 31.66 26.29 -8.90
C GLY A 229 32.01 25.22 -7.86
N ILE A 230 31.60 25.37 -6.60
CA ILE A 230 31.66 24.32 -5.57
C ILE A 230 30.27 23.70 -5.43
N ILE A 231 30.21 22.37 -5.33
CA ILE A 231 28.96 21.63 -5.16
C ILE A 231 28.48 21.82 -3.71
N ARG A 232 27.30 22.43 -3.54
CA ARG A 232 26.65 22.57 -2.23
C ARG A 232 25.80 21.37 -1.89
N TRP A 233 24.96 20.96 -2.84
CA TRP A 233 24.19 19.73 -2.77
C TRP A 233 24.07 19.12 -4.17
N LEU A 234 23.84 17.81 -4.21
CA LEU A 234 23.65 17.03 -5.42
C LEU A 234 22.47 16.09 -5.21
N ASP A 235 21.45 16.21 -6.05
CA ASP A 235 20.25 15.40 -5.98
C ASP A 235 19.98 14.72 -7.33
N MET A 236 20.12 13.40 -7.33
CA MET A 236 19.88 12.58 -8.51
C MET A 236 18.39 12.51 -8.85
N PHE A 237 17.54 12.37 -7.84
CA PHE A 237 16.15 11.97 -8.01
C PHE A 237 15.24 13.11 -8.44
N MET A 238 15.71 14.36 -8.39
CA MET A 238 14.97 15.49 -8.96
C MET A 238 14.67 15.29 -10.44
N VAL A 239 15.68 14.99 -11.26
CA VAL A 239 15.55 14.92 -12.72
C VAL A 239 15.75 13.53 -13.32
N ARG A 240 16.49 12.64 -12.63
CA ARG A 240 16.69 11.27 -13.11
C ARG A 240 15.38 10.50 -13.09
N ARG A 241 15.09 9.81 -14.19
CA ARG A 241 13.95 8.90 -14.30
C ARG A 241 14.42 7.53 -14.75
N GLU A 242 13.86 6.49 -14.13
CA GLU A 242 13.96 5.13 -14.65
C GLU A 242 13.12 5.03 -15.92
N ILE A 243 13.58 4.22 -16.87
CA ILE A 243 12.84 4.01 -18.11
C ILE A 243 11.42 3.50 -17.80
N ALA A 244 10.43 4.19 -18.33
CA ALA A 244 9.06 3.68 -18.38
C ALA A 244 8.41 4.06 -19.69
N GLN A 245 7.44 3.25 -20.08
CA GLN A 245 6.55 3.58 -21.18
C GLN A 245 5.83 4.89 -20.85
N ARG A 246 5.97 5.86 -21.76
CA ARG A 246 5.48 7.25 -21.66
C ARG A 246 3.98 7.34 -21.33
N GLU A 247 3.21 6.26 -21.55
CA GLU A 247 1.76 6.27 -21.54
C GLU A 247 1.18 5.09 -20.74
N ARG A 248 1.16 5.19 -19.41
CA ARG A 248 0.12 4.50 -18.61
C ARG A 248 -1.01 5.43 -18.18
N ASN A 249 -0.91 6.71 -18.51
CA ASN A 249 -1.93 7.72 -18.19
C ASN A 249 -2.88 7.96 -19.37
N VAL A 250 -3.35 6.88 -20.02
CA VAL A 250 -4.21 6.93 -21.23
C VAL A 250 -5.48 7.76 -21.02
N TRP A 251 -5.94 7.87 -19.77
CA TRP A 251 -7.17 8.58 -19.42
C TRP A 251 -6.94 9.95 -18.77
N GLY A 252 -5.69 10.36 -18.50
CA GLY A 252 -5.39 11.67 -17.90
C GLY A 252 -6.08 11.95 -16.56
N LEU A 253 -6.48 10.92 -15.80
CA LEU A 253 -7.24 11.03 -14.55
C LEU A 253 -6.39 11.51 -13.35
N GLY A 254 -5.32 12.27 -13.60
CA GLY A 254 -4.46 12.83 -12.55
C GLY A 254 -3.53 11.83 -11.84
N ILE A 255 -3.26 10.66 -12.43
CA ILE A 255 -2.32 9.69 -11.85
C ILE A 255 -0.90 9.99 -12.37
N SER A 256 -0.03 10.57 -11.54
CA SER A 256 1.36 10.83 -11.96
C SER A 256 2.10 9.54 -12.36
N PRO A 257 3.02 9.58 -13.36
CA PRO A 257 3.74 8.41 -13.82
C PRO A 257 4.51 7.70 -12.70
N ARG A 258 4.53 6.35 -12.72
CA ARG A 258 5.23 5.55 -11.69
C ARG A 258 6.69 6.00 -11.44
N PRO A 259 7.53 6.25 -12.47
CA PRO A 259 8.91 6.69 -12.24
C PRO A 259 9.00 8.05 -11.55
N LEU A 260 8.09 8.97 -11.87
CA LEU A 260 8.06 10.30 -11.25
C LEU A 260 7.72 10.19 -9.76
N ARG A 261 6.73 9.35 -9.42
CA ARG A 261 6.36 9.11 -8.01
C ARG A 261 7.47 8.39 -7.23
N ALA A 262 8.07 7.35 -7.82
CA ALA A 262 9.18 6.63 -7.20
C ALA A 262 10.39 7.55 -6.98
N ALA A 263 10.68 8.42 -7.93
CA ALA A 263 11.73 9.43 -7.79
C ALA A 263 11.41 10.44 -6.68
N HIS A 264 10.16 10.91 -6.59
CA HIS A 264 9.74 11.83 -5.52
C HIS A 264 9.94 11.21 -4.13
N LEU A 265 9.52 9.96 -3.93
CA LEU A 265 9.73 9.24 -2.67
C LEU A 265 11.22 9.12 -2.31
N ARG A 266 12.07 8.78 -3.28
CA ARG A 266 13.53 8.66 -3.05
C ARG A 266 14.16 10.01 -2.74
N GLN A 267 13.81 11.04 -3.51
CA GLN A 267 14.24 12.42 -3.29
C GLN A 267 13.93 12.87 -1.86
N TYR A 268 12.67 12.71 -1.45
CA TYR A 268 12.20 13.04 -0.10
C TYR A 268 12.96 12.27 0.98
N SER A 269 13.14 10.95 0.80
CA SER A 269 13.84 10.12 1.78
C SER A 269 15.31 10.53 1.98
N VAL A 270 16.00 10.93 0.91
CA VAL A 270 17.39 11.40 0.99
C VAL A 270 17.45 12.73 1.73
N GLN A 271 16.61 13.69 1.33
CA GLN A 271 16.58 15.01 1.97
C GLN A 271 16.17 14.92 3.45
N LEU A 272 15.23 14.04 3.81
CA LEU A 272 14.85 13.81 5.20
C LEU A 272 16.02 13.24 6.03
N ASN A 273 16.75 12.27 5.46
CA ASN A 273 17.92 11.69 6.14
C ASN A 273 19.04 12.72 6.33
N GLU A 274 19.30 13.56 5.33
CA GLU A 274 20.26 14.68 5.43
C GLU A 274 19.84 15.65 6.54
N LEU A 275 18.56 16.01 6.60
CA LEU A 275 18.01 16.91 7.62
C LEU A 275 18.11 16.30 9.03
N GLN A 276 17.80 15.01 9.19
CA GLN A 276 17.96 14.30 10.46
C GLN A 276 19.43 14.20 10.91
N GLN A 277 20.36 14.06 9.97
CA GLN A 277 21.79 14.07 10.28
C GLN A 277 22.28 15.46 10.72
N GLN A 278 21.71 16.52 10.14
CA GLN A 278 22.06 17.91 10.50
C GLN A 278 21.47 18.35 11.85
N LEU A 279 20.20 18.03 12.11
CA LEU A 279 19.49 18.46 13.33
C LEU A 279 19.64 17.48 14.51
N GLY A 280 20.03 16.23 14.25
CA GLY A 280 20.13 15.15 15.23
C GLY A 280 18.88 14.27 15.31
N SER A 281 19.04 13.00 15.71
CA SER A 281 18.00 11.96 15.66
C SER A 281 16.73 12.22 16.50
N GLY A 282 16.78 13.17 17.44
CA GLY A 282 15.64 13.52 18.30
C GLY A 282 14.99 14.87 17.99
N ALA A 283 15.46 15.58 16.96
CA ALA A 283 14.91 16.89 16.62
C ALA A 283 13.46 16.76 16.12
N ARG A 284 12.62 17.71 16.54
CA ARG A 284 11.25 17.85 16.02
C ARG A 284 11.33 18.61 14.71
N ILE A 285 10.96 17.96 13.61
CA ILE A 285 10.98 18.53 12.27
C ILE A 285 9.54 18.87 11.87
N SER A 286 9.32 20.12 11.42
CA SER A 286 8.08 20.54 10.79
C SER A 286 8.19 20.40 9.28
N ALA A 287 7.31 19.62 8.65
CA ALA A 287 7.39 19.38 7.21
C ALA A 287 7.19 20.65 6.40
N SER A 288 6.28 21.54 6.82
CA SER A 288 5.94 22.78 6.09
C SER A 288 7.08 23.79 6.03
N GLU A 289 8.08 23.68 6.89
CA GLU A 289 9.25 24.58 6.89
C GLU A 289 10.32 24.15 5.87
N HIS A 290 10.43 22.85 5.61
CA HIS A 290 11.49 22.29 4.75
C HIS A 290 10.97 21.78 3.40
N PHE A 291 9.70 21.38 3.32
CA PHE A 291 9.09 20.73 2.17
C PHE A 291 7.79 21.46 1.79
N PRO A 292 7.72 22.14 0.64
CA PRO A 292 6.46 22.66 0.09
C PRO A 292 5.50 21.56 -0.34
N VAL A 293 6.05 20.45 -0.87
CA VAL A 293 5.28 19.27 -1.30
C VAL A 293 5.86 18.03 -0.64
N LEU A 294 4.98 17.09 -0.25
CA LEU A 294 5.37 15.75 0.17
C LEU A 294 4.89 14.70 -0.83
N PRO A 295 5.61 13.58 -0.98
CA PRO A 295 5.05 12.43 -1.70
C PRO A 295 3.77 11.95 -1.00
N PRO A 296 2.87 11.25 -1.73
CA PRO A 296 1.62 10.79 -1.14
C PRO A 296 1.82 9.79 0.01
N ALA A 297 2.97 9.14 0.07
CA ALA A 297 3.37 8.35 1.22
C ALA A 297 4.88 8.41 1.38
N GLY A 298 5.39 8.21 2.59
CA GLY A 298 6.82 8.25 2.86
C GLY A 298 7.19 7.98 4.32
N PRO A 299 8.49 7.89 4.60
CA PRO A 299 8.99 7.76 5.97
C PRO A 299 8.81 9.08 6.74
N MET A 300 8.56 8.99 8.04
CA MET A 300 8.45 10.14 8.94
C MET A 300 9.21 9.84 10.24
N PRO A 301 9.94 10.80 10.83
CA PRO A 301 10.59 10.58 12.13
C PRO A 301 9.56 10.36 13.24
N ALA A 302 9.82 9.41 14.13
CA ALA A 302 8.96 9.20 15.30
C ALA A 302 8.93 10.41 16.25
N SER A 303 9.96 11.27 16.23
CA SER A 303 10.01 12.53 16.99
C SER A 303 8.92 13.53 16.61
N GLY A 304 8.27 13.35 15.44
CA GLY A 304 7.15 14.17 15.00
C GLY A 304 5.82 13.88 15.72
N VAL A 305 5.76 12.82 16.55
CA VAL A 305 4.60 12.47 17.39
C VAL A 305 5.00 12.54 18.86
N ASN A 306 4.23 13.27 19.66
CA ASN A 306 4.43 13.32 21.11
C ASN A 306 3.79 12.11 21.78
N GLY A 307 4.59 11.27 22.45
CA GLY A 307 4.08 10.08 23.14
C GLY A 307 3.16 10.37 24.34
N ASP A 308 3.26 11.55 24.96
CA ASP A 308 2.46 11.85 26.16
C ASP A 308 1.01 12.23 25.81
N ASP A 309 0.87 13.14 24.84
CA ASP A 309 -0.41 13.75 24.43
C ASP A 309 -0.93 13.17 23.10
N PHE A 310 -0.17 12.29 22.45
CA PHE A 310 -0.44 11.76 21.10
C PHE A 310 -0.73 12.88 20.10
N SER A 311 -0.01 13.98 20.21
CA SER A 311 -0.12 15.12 19.30
C SER A 311 0.99 15.13 18.25
N HIS A 312 0.69 15.60 17.04
CA HIS A 312 1.66 15.62 15.94
C HIS A 312 2.22 17.03 15.71
N SER A 313 3.51 17.14 15.37
CA SER A 313 4.17 18.40 15.00
C SER A 313 4.72 18.41 13.57
N PHE A 314 4.60 17.30 12.84
CA PHE A 314 5.20 17.13 11.52
C PHE A 314 4.33 17.73 10.40
N PHE A 315 3.01 17.51 10.46
CA PHE A 315 2.06 18.03 9.47
C PHE A 315 1.48 19.39 9.88
N PRO A 316 1.02 20.21 8.92
CA PRO A 316 0.22 21.40 9.20
C PRO A 316 -1.01 21.08 10.06
N ALA A 317 -1.34 22.00 10.96
CA ALA A 317 -2.37 21.77 11.98
C ALA A 317 -3.81 21.68 11.46
N GLU A 318 -4.06 22.09 10.22
CA GLU A 318 -5.39 22.04 9.59
C GLU A 318 -5.64 20.69 8.88
N MET A 319 -4.63 19.83 8.75
CA MET A 319 -4.78 18.50 8.13
C MET A 319 -5.38 17.49 9.11
N ASP A 320 -6.19 16.57 8.58
CA ASP A 320 -6.72 15.45 9.35
C ASP A 320 -5.69 14.31 9.42
N VAL A 321 -5.18 14.02 10.61
CA VAL A 321 -4.11 13.06 10.84
C VAL A 321 -4.56 11.99 11.83
N GLU A 322 -4.47 10.72 11.42
CA GLU A 322 -4.81 9.57 12.24
C GLU A 322 -3.60 8.66 12.43
N LEU A 323 -3.39 8.10 13.62
CA LEU A 323 -2.39 7.07 13.90
C LEU A 323 -3.06 5.70 13.90
N SER A 324 -2.47 4.72 13.23
CA SER A 324 -2.93 3.33 13.28
C SER A 324 -1.78 2.33 13.35
N ILE A 325 -2.01 1.22 14.05
CA ILE A 325 -1.09 0.08 14.08
C ILE A 325 -1.39 -0.80 12.87
N VAL A 326 -0.37 -1.07 12.05
CA VAL A 326 -0.53 -1.93 10.88
C VAL A 326 0.55 -3.02 10.91
N PRO A 327 0.22 -4.25 10.48
CA PRO A 327 1.24 -5.26 10.30
C PRO A 327 2.29 -4.89 9.24
N GLU A 328 3.55 -5.20 9.51
CA GLU A 328 4.68 -4.92 8.59
C GLU A 328 4.50 -5.50 7.18
N ASP A 329 3.84 -6.64 7.05
CA ASP A 329 3.59 -7.33 5.77
C ASP A 329 2.49 -6.65 4.91
N GLU A 330 1.63 -5.83 5.49
CA GLU A 330 0.62 -5.04 4.78
C GLU A 330 1.14 -3.66 4.33
N LEU A 331 2.22 -3.17 4.95
CA LEU A 331 2.81 -1.86 4.64
C LEU A 331 3.10 -1.66 3.13
N PRO A 332 3.71 -2.62 2.40
CA PRO A 332 4.00 -2.43 0.97
C PRO A 332 2.74 -2.26 0.13
N ALA A 333 1.66 -3.01 0.44
CA ALA A 333 0.40 -2.91 -0.28
C ALA A 333 -0.27 -1.55 -0.04
N LEU A 334 -0.28 -1.08 1.20
CA LEU A 334 -0.81 0.25 1.55
C LEU A 334 0.00 1.37 0.89
N LEU A 335 1.32 1.21 0.81
CA LEU A 335 2.20 2.17 0.15
C LEU A 335 1.90 2.26 -1.35
N GLU A 336 1.72 1.12 -2.02
CA GLU A 336 1.35 1.11 -3.45
C GLU A 336 0.01 1.81 -3.71
N ASP A 337 -0.99 1.58 -2.85
CA ASP A 337 -2.30 2.22 -2.94
C ASP A 337 -2.23 3.74 -2.70
N ALA A 338 -1.51 4.17 -1.66
CA ALA A 338 -1.31 5.58 -1.37
C ALA A 338 -0.56 6.29 -2.50
N MET A 339 0.42 5.62 -3.10
CA MET A 339 1.17 6.16 -4.24
C MET A 339 0.30 6.38 -5.48
N LEU A 340 -0.91 5.83 -5.57
CA LEU A 340 -1.87 6.16 -6.62
C LEU A 340 -2.47 7.58 -6.49
N LEU A 341 -2.35 8.19 -5.32
CA LEU A 341 -2.89 9.51 -5.03
C LEU A 341 -1.91 10.62 -5.42
N PRO A 342 -2.41 11.84 -5.65
CA PRO A 342 -1.54 12.97 -5.94
C PRO A 342 -0.63 13.31 -4.74
N PRO A 343 0.50 13.99 -4.97
CA PRO A 343 1.34 14.53 -3.89
C PRO A 343 0.56 15.45 -2.95
N LEU A 344 1.06 15.59 -1.72
CA LEU A 344 0.49 16.45 -0.68
C LEU A 344 1.10 17.85 -0.81
N ASP A 345 0.31 18.85 -1.20
CA ASP A 345 0.73 20.25 -1.21
C ASP A 345 0.52 20.86 0.19
N LEU A 346 1.61 21.26 0.84
CA LEU A 346 1.59 21.85 2.18
C LEU A 346 1.42 23.38 2.15
N GLU A 347 1.51 24.03 0.98
CA GLU A 347 1.26 25.47 0.82
C GLU A 347 -0.23 25.82 0.74
N LEU A 348 -1.11 24.82 0.58
CA LEU A 348 -2.56 25.01 0.63
C LEU A 348 -2.97 25.65 1.97
N THR A 349 -4.11 26.33 2.03
CA THR A 349 -4.60 26.92 3.28
C THR A 349 -6.08 26.65 3.50
N GLY A 350 -6.50 26.59 4.76
CA GLY A 350 -7.89 26.49 5.20
C GLY A 350 -8.55 25.16 4.81
N ALA A 351 -9.74 25.28 4.20
CA ALA A 351 -10.58 24.14 3.86
C ALA A 351 -9.91 23.12 2.91
N ALA A 352 -8.95 23.56 2.09
CA ALA A 352 -8.20 22.66 1.20
C ALA A 352 -7.27 21.73 1.97
N GLN A 353 -6.62 22.21 3.04
CA GLN A 353 -5.80 21.37 3.93
C GLN A 353 -6.69 20.40 4.75
N GLU A 354 -7.83 20.88 5.27
CA GLU A 354 -8.80 20.02 5.98
C GLU A 354 -9.32 18.87 5.09
N SER A 355 -9.41 19.09 3.78
CA SER A 355 -9.84 18.06 2.82
C SER A 355 -8.78 17.02 2.50
N THR A 356 -7.62 17.06 3.16
CA THR A 356 -6.52 16.11 2.95
C THR A 356 -6.30 15.29 4.20
N SER A 357 -6.68 14.01 4.13
CA SER A 357 -6.51 13.05 5.23
C SER A 357 -5.20 12.26 5.10
N VAL A 358 -4.46 12.16 6.21
CA VAL A 358 -3.20 11.41 6.31
C VAL A 358 -3.31 10.36 7.42
N LEU A 359 -2.88 9.14 7.12
CA LEU A 359 -2.74 8.04 8.07
C LEU A 359 -1.26 7.85 8.38
N VAL A 360 -0.88 8.07 9.63
CA VAL A 360 0.41 7.67 10.18
C VAL A 360 0.30 6.22 10.62
N VAL A 361 1.20 5.39 10.11
CA VAL A 361 1.26 3.97 10.37
C VAL A 361 2.44 3.63 11.26
N MET A 362 2.12 2.85 12.28
CA MET A 362 3.07 2.20 13.16
C MET A 362 3.22 0.74 12.72
N PRO A 363 4.30 0.39 12.00
CA PRO A 363 4.52 -0.98 11.54
C PRO A 363 4.87 -1.88 12.73
N VAL A 364 4.16 -2.99 12.88
CA VAL A 364 4.38 -3.99 13.95
C VAL A 364 4.38 -5.41 13.36
N PRO A 365 5.16 -6.37 13.88
CA PRO A 365 5.09 -7.75 13.44
C PRO A 365 3.71 -8.39 13.65
N ARG A 366 3.26 -9.24 12.71
CA ARG A 366 1.88 -9.79 12.72
C ARG A 366 1.49 -10.55 13.99
N HIS A 367 2.44 -11.19 14.68
CA HIS A 367 2.17 -11.88 15.94
C HIS A 367 1.87 -10.90 17.08
N GLN A 368 2.58 -9.77 17.15
CA GLN A 368 2.32 -8.70 18.11
C GLN A 368 1.03 -7.96 17.79
N PHE A 369 0.75 -7.72 16.51
CA PHE A 369 -0.51 -7.11 16.08
C PHE A 369 -1.75 -7.86 16.60
N ARG A 370 -1.75 -9.20 16.55
CA ARG A 370 -2.86 -9.99 17.11
C ARG A 370 -3.05 -9.76 18.60
N SER A 371 -1.96 -9.74 19.37
CA SER A 371 -2.02 -9.45 20.81
C SER A 371 -2.56 -8.06 21.08
N LEU A 372 -2.09 -7.06 20.34
CA LEU A 372 -2.52 -5.66 20.48
C LEU A 372 -3.98 -5.45 20.08
N SER A 373 -4.44 -6.14 19.02
CA SER A 373 -5.84 -6.07 18.56
C SER A 373 -6.84 -6.64 19.58
N GLN A 374 -6.39 -7.52 20.48
CA GLN A 374 -7.20 -8.07 21.56
C GLN A 374 -7.16 -7.22 22.82
N SER A 375 -6.05 -6.50 23.06
CA SER A 375 -5.87 -5.68 24.26
C SER A 375 -6.38 -4.24 24.10
N LEU A 376 -6.35 -3.69 22.88
CA LEU A 376 -6.77 -2.32 22.60
C LEU A 376 -8.24 -2.25 22.15
N PRO A 377 -9.00 -1.23 22.61
CA PRO A 377 -10.38 -1.03 22.18
C PRO A 377 -10.48 -0.56 20.71
N THR A 378 -9.51 0.24 20.24
CA THR A 378 -9.38 0.67 18.85
C THR A 378 -7.93 0.57 18.40
N ILE A 379 -7.74 0.20 17.13
CA ILE A 379 -6.42 0.05 16.48
C ILE A 379 -6.01 1.36 15.77
N SER A 380 -6.91 2.34 15.77
CA SER A 380 -6.66 3.67 15.23
C SER A 380 -7.07 4.76 16.23
N ARG A 381 -6.42 5.92 16.09
CA ARG A 381 -6.54 7.07 16.99
C ARG A 381 -6.30 8.37 16.23
N GLU A 382 -7.16 9.36 16.43
CA GLU A 382 -6.94 10.72 15.90
C GLU A 382 -5.72 11.38 16.59
N LEU A 383 -4.83 12.00 15.80
CA LEU A 383 -3.68 12.74 16.30
C LEU A 383 -3.95 14.25 16.22
N PRO A 384 -4.30 14.94 17.32
CA PRO A 384 -4.44 16.39 17.30
C PRO A 384 -3.09 17.08 17.01
N ALA A 385 -3.12 18.23 16.36
CA ALA A 385 -1.90 19.01 16.12
C ALA A 385 -1.35 19.59 17.43
N ALA A 386 -0.05 19.39 17.67
CA ALA A 386 0.69 19.94 18.81
C ALA A 386 0.97 21.43 18.56
N GLN A 387 0.02 22.31 18.85
CA GLN A 387 0.20 23.75 18.66
C GLN A 387 0.68 24.48 19.93
N PRO A 388 1.91 25.01 19.95
CA PRO A 388 2.27 26.17 20.76
C PRO A 388 1.90 27.46 20.00
N GLY A 389 0.63 27.92 20.04
CA GLY A 389 0.30 29.33 19.74
C GLY A 389 -0.93 29.69 18.89
N MET A 390 -1.64 28.75 18.28
CA MET A 390 -2.75 29.08 17.35
C MET A 390 -4.14 28.83 17.95
N ILE A 391 -4.47 29.61 18.98
CA ILE A 391 -5.83 29.62 19.60
C ILE A 391 -6.87 30.26 18.66
N ALA A 392 -6.45 31.01 17.64
CA ALA A 392 -7.32 31.90 16.86
C ALA A 392 -8.08 31.27 15.67
N LYS A 393 -7.77 30.03 15.26
CA LYS A 393 -8.36 29.40 14.06
C LYS A 393 -9.13 28.10 14.32
N ARG A 394 -9.44 27.78 15.58
CA ARG A 394 -10.28 26.60 15.89
C ARG A 394 -11.72 26.87 15.44
N LYS A 395 -12.39 25.85 14.87
CA LYS A 395 -13.84 25.90 14.63
C LYS A 395 -14.53 26.32 15.94
N PRO A 396 -15.42 27.33 15.95
CA PRO A 396 -15.98 27.89 17.18
C PRO A 396 -16.68 26.83 18.04
N ILE A 397 -17.19 25.76 17.41
CA ILE A 397 -17.86 24.66 18.09
C ILE A 397 -16.91 23.79 18.94
N THR A 398 -15.65 23.62 18.55
CA THR A 398 -14.66 22.85 19.32
C THR A 398 -14.10 23.65 20.48
N ALA A 399 -13.99 24.98 20.33
CA ALA A 399 -13.72 25.88 21.44
C ALA A 399 -14.86 25.86 22.48
N LEU A 400 -16.11 25.77 22.02
CA LEU A 400 -17.30 25.73 22.87
C LEU A 400 -17.46 24.37 23.57
N SER A 401 -17.19 23.26 22.87
CA SER A 401 -17.22 21.92 23.47
C SER A 401 -16.16 21.75 24.57
N GLN A 402 -14.96 22.33 24.40
CA GLN A 402 -13.92 22.35 25.43
C GLN A 402 -14.28 23.22 26.64
N LEU A 403 -15.01 24.32 26.42
CA LEU A 403 -15.46 25.19 27.50
C LEU A 403 -16.62 24.54 28.30
N LEU A 404 -17.44 23.73 27.63
CA LEU A 404 -18.51 22.94 28.25
C LEU A 404 -17.98 21.69 28.98
N SER A 405 -16.95 21.01 28.45
CA SER A 405 -16.34 19.83 29.09
C SER A 405 -15.48 20.16 30.31
N ARG A 406 -15.03 21.41 30.47
CA ARG A 406 -14.36 21.89 31.69
C ARG A 406 -15.24 21.85 32.95
N ARG A 407 -16.54 21.55 32.86
CA ARG A 407 -17.47 21.64 34.01
C ARG A 407 -17.93 20.32 34.63
N ARG A 408 -17.42 19.16 34.23
CA ARG A 408 -17.66 17.91 34.97
C ARG A 408 -16.50 16.92 34.82
N VAL A 409 -15.70 16.76 35.88
CA VAL A 409 -15.11 15.45 36.23
C VAL A 409 -15.04 15.34 37.75
N THR A 410 -15.94 14.54 38.32
CA THR A 410 -15.66 13.77 39.54
C THR A 410 -14.78 12.60 39.08
N ALA A 411 -13.60 12.44 39.65
CA ALA A 411 -12.64 11.41 39.23
C ALA A 411 -13.15 10.00 39.59
N MET A 412 -13.54 9.22 38.59
CA MET A 412 -13.35 7.78 38.60
C MET A 412 -12.10 7.49 37.77
N THR A 413 -11.13 6.80 38.35
CA THR A 413 -9.90 6.34 37.67
C THR A 413 -10.28 5.44 36.47
N PRO A 414 -9.96 5.80 35.22
CA PRO A 414 -10.43 5.06 34.05
C PRO A 414 -9.39 4.05 33.53
N ALA A 415 -9.89 2.97 32.93
CA ALA A 415 -9.11 1.95 32.22
C ALA A 415 -8.29 2.49 31.03
N GLU A 416 -8.50 3.75 30.64
CA GLU A 416 -7.81 4.46 29.54
C GLU A 416 -6.28 4.58 29.76
N ALA A 417 -5.82 4.65 31.01
CA ALA A 417 -4.39 4.69 31.32
C ALA A 417 -3.65 3.40 30.87
N SER A 418 -4.35 2.26 30.77
CA SER A 418 -3.75 1.00 30.32
C SER A 418 -3.60 0.92 28.80
N ALA A 419 -4.55 1.46 28.02
CA ALA A 419 -4.45 1.47 26.57
C ALA A 419 -3.37 2.47 26.11
N ASP A 420 -3.35 3.67 26.70
CA ASP A 420 -2.37 4.70 26.37
C ASP A 420 -0.93 4.27 26.69
N SER A 421 -0.72 3.52 27.78
CA SER A 421 0.60 2.99 28.11
C SER A 421 1.08 1.94 27.10
N GLN A 422 0.19 1.10 26.55
CA GLN A 422 0.52 0.17 25.47
C GLN A 422 0.92 0.92 24.19
N TRP A 423 0.14 1.92 23.78
CA TRP A 423 0.46 2.77 22.63
C TRP A 423 1.82 3.46 22.78
N ARG A 424 2.12 4.01 23.97
CA ARG A 424 3.43 4.63 24.27
C ARG A 424 4.58 3.63 24.18
N THR A 425 4.37 2.45 24.73
CA THR A 425 5.37 1.38 24.71
C THR A 425 5.72 1.00 23.27
N GLU A 426 4.73 0.80 22.40
CA GLU A 426 4.99 0.48 20.99
C GLU A 426 5.63 1.66 20.23
N LEU A 427 5.16 2.89 20.45
CA LEU A 427 5.74 4.08 19.80
C LEU A 427 7.24 4.24 20.13
N SER A 428 7.62 4.05 21.40
CA SER A 428 9.00 4.19 21.87
C SER A 428 9.99 3.19 21.25
N LYS A 429 9.50 2.05 20.72
CA LYS A 429 10.36 1.06 20.06
C LYS A 429 10.79 1.51 18.65
N LEU A 430 10.05 2.45 18.06
CA LEU A 430 10.21 2.84 16.67
C LEU A 430 10.93 4.18 16.57
N SER A 431 12.00 4.22 15.77
CA SER A 431 12.68 5.46 15.41
C SER A 431 12.02 6.16 14.22
N GLN A 432 11.36 5.39 13.35
CA GLN A 432 10.77 5.86 12.11
C GLN A 432 9.35 5.27 11.95
N LEU A 433 8.43 6.14 11.57
CA LEU A 433 7.05 5.84 11.22
C LEU A 433 6.87 6.00 9.70
N TRP A 434 5.71 5.59 9.19
CA TRP A 434 5.31 5.84 7.81
C TRP A 434 4.06 6.70 7.79
N TYR A 435 3.93 7.60 6.83
CA TYR A 435 2.67 8.28 6.57
C TYR A 435 2.14 7.90 5.20
N LEU A 436 0.82 7.86 5.08
CA LEU A 436 0.11 7.53 3.86
C LEU A 436 -1.06 8.48 3.68
N ARG A 437 -1.18 9.08 2.51
CA ARG A 437 -2.37 9.81 2.10
C ARG A 437 -3.52 8.80 1.95
N ARG A 438 -4.67 9.12 2.53
CA ARG A 438 -5.89 8.35 2.31
C ARG A 438 -6.79 9.03 1.29
N ARG A 439 -7.65 8.23 0.66
CA ARG A 439 -8.77 8.75 -0.10
C ARG A 439 -9.81 9.26 0.89
N ASN A 440 -10.16 10.53 0.77
CA ASN A 440 -11.36 11.07 1.40
C ASN A 440 -12.57 10.55 0.63
N LEU A 441 -12.94 9.31 0.93
CA LEU A 441 -14.22 8.77 0.53
C LEU A 441 -15.26 9.48 1.40
N HIS A 442 -16.17 10.19 0.75
CA HIS A 442 -17.40 10.64 1.40
C HIS A 442 -18.24 9.41 1.71
N TYR A 443 -17.87 8.66 2.75
CA TYR A 443 -18.73 7.69 3.36
C TYR A 443 -19.89 8.48 3.95
N LYS A 444 -21.07 8.39 3.35
CA LYS A 444 -22.29 8.76 4.06
C LYS A 444 -22.38 7.80 5.24
N ALA A 445 -22.15 8.29 6.45
CA ALA A 445 -22.33 7.52 7.69
C ALA A 445 -23.74 6.90 7.78
N GLU A 446 -24.71 7.41 7.02
CA GLU A 446 -26.04 6.82 6.84
C GLU A 446 -26.04 5.41 6.20
N VAL A 447 -24.95 4.99 5.54
CA VAL A 447 -24.81 3.68 4.88
C VAL A 447 -23.94 2.70 5.70
N THR A 448 -23.58 3.02 6.94
CA THR A 448 -23.08 1.99 7.86
C THR A 448 -24.30 1.26 8.46
N SER A 449 -24.97 0.47 7.64
CA SER A 449 -25.78 -0.62 8.18
C SER A 449 -24.85 -1.57 8.91
N TRP A 450 -25.24 -2.06 10.08
CA TRP A 450 -24.57 -3.20 10.68
C TRP A 450 -24.50 -4.33 9.65
N SER A 451 -23.30 -4.85 9.39
CA SER A 451 -23.12 -5.99 8.51
C SER A 451 -23.77 -7.21 9.18
N VAL A 452 -24.95 -7.60 8.70
CA VAL A 452 -25.56 -8.88 9.04
C VAL A 452 -24.98 -9.90 8.06
N GLU A 453 -24.29 -10.93 8.56
CA GLU A 453 -23.84 -12.04 7.72
C GLU A 453 -25.07 -12.83 7.25
N ILE A 454 -25.54 -12.55 6.04
CA ILE A 454 -26.61 -13.31 5.39
C ILE A 454 -26.02 -14.67 4.96
N ARG A 455 -26.52 -15.75 5.55
CA ARG A 455 -26.13 -17.11 5.16
C ARG A 455 -27.00 -17.59 4.00
N SER A 456 -26.50 -18.48 3.14
CA SER A 456 -27.32 -19.04 2.06
C SER A 456 -28.41 -19.98 2.63
N ALA A 457 -29.65 -19.84 2.15
CA ALA A 457 -30.83 -20.66 2.46
C ALA A 457 -31.40 -20.53 3.91
N GLU A 458 -31.47 -19.31 4.45
CA GLU A 458 -31.99 -19.01 5.81
C GLU A 458 -33.35 -19.66 6.10
N ARG A 459 -34.27 -19.57 5.13
CA ARG A 459 -35.63 -20.12 5.27
C ARG A 459 -35.65 -21.62 5.53
N GLU A 460 -34.78 -22.39 4.90
CA GLU A 460 -34.73 -23.84 5.10
C GLU A 460 -34.21 -24.21 6.50
N PHE A 461 -33.26 -23.43 7.02
CA PHE A 461 -32.74 -23.62 8.37
C PHE A 461 -33.77 -23.21 9.43
N GLU A 462 -34.47 -22.10 9.23
CA GLU A 462 -35.56 -21.67 10.12
C GLU A 462 -36.70 -22.71 10.16
N GLU A 463 -37.06 -23.30 9.02
CA GLU A 463 -38.08 -24.36 8.96
C GLU A 463 -37.63 -25.60 9.75
N LYS A 464 -36.38 -26.04 9.59
CA LYS A 464 -35.80 -27.18 10.36
C LYS A 464 -35.74 -26.90 11.86
N VAL A 465 -35.33 -25.70 12.26
CA VAL A 465 -35.31 -25.29 13.68
C VAL A 465 -36.73 -25.27 14.23
N THR A 466 -37.69 -24.73 13.48
CA THR A 466 -39.10 -24.69 13.88
C THR A 466 -39.68 -26.10 14.03
N GLU A 467 -39.39 -27.01 13.10
CA GLU A 467 -39.79 -28.42 13.18
C GLU A 467 -39.21 -29.10 14.42
N ARG A 468 -37.90 -28.91 14.69
CA ARG A 468 -37.22 -29.45 15.87
C ARG A 468 -37.82 -28.92 17.18
N ILE A 469 -38.05 -27.61 17.28
CA ILE A 469 -38.62 -26.95 18.46
C ILE A 469 -40.07 -27.41 18.69
N ASN A 470 -40.85 -27.59 17.63
CA ASN A 470 -42.22 -28.13 17.71
C ASN A 470 -42.21 -29.58 18.20
N GLY A 471 -41.31 -30.42 17.69
CA GLY A 471 -41.16 -31.81 18.14
C GLY A 471 -40.80 -31.93 19.63
N LEU A 472 -40.11 -30.93 20.19
CA LEU A 472 -39.71 -30.87 21.60
C LEU A 472 -40.74 -30.20 22.53
N ASN A 473 -41.87 -29.72 22.01
CA ASN A 473 -42.87 -28.91 22.72
C ASN A 473 -42.32 -27.60 23.32
N LEU A 474 -41.30 -26.99 22.70
CA LEU A 474 -40.65 -25.77 23.19
C LEU A 474 -41.14 -24.48 22.50
N LYS A 475 -42.14 -24.56 21.62
CA LYS A 475 -42.59 -23.44 20.77
C LYS A 475 -42.92 -22.17 21.55
N THR A 476 -43.69 -22.28 22.64
CA THR A 476 -44.10 -21.12 23.45
C THR A 476 -42.91 -20.46 24.14
N ARG A 477 -41.98 -21.27 24.66
CA ARG A 477 -40.75 -20.80 25.32
C ARG A 477 -39.81 -20.11 24.35
N PHE A 478 -39.59 -20.72 23.19
CA PHE A 478 -38.76 -20.15 22.14
C PHE A 478 -39.30 -18.83 21.59
N ASN A 479 -40.62 -18.73 21.35
CA ASN A 479 -41.23 -17.47 20.91
C ASN A 479 -41.14 -16.38 21.99
N SER A 480 -41.28 -16.74 23.26
CA SER A 480 -41.06 -15.80 24.38
C SER A 480 -39.61 -15.32 24.44
N LEU A 481 -38.64 -16.19 24.17
CA LEU A 481 -37.22 -15.79 24.07
C LEU A 481 -37.00 -14.83 22.90
N LEU A 482 -37.51 -15.15 21.71
CA LEU A 482 -37.39 -14.29 20.54
C LEU A 482 -38.02 -12.91 20.75
N SER A 483 -39.14 -12.83 21.47
CA SER A 483 -39.77 -11.54 21.79
C SER A 483 -38.97 -10.65 22.75
N ARG A 484 -38.03 -11.23 23.52
CA ARG A 484 -37.15 -10.53 24.46
C ARG A 484 -35.72 -10.34 23.91
N ALA A 485 -35.43 -10.89 22.74
CA ALA A 485 -34.12 -10.86 22.13
C ALA A 485 -34.00 -9.66 21.18
N THR A 486 -32.80 -9.07 21.10
CA THR A 486 -32.50 -8.10 20.04
C THR A 486 -32.48 -8.78 18.67
N THR A 487 -32.68 -8.02 17.58
CA THR A 487 -32.73 -8.58 16.21
C THR A 487 -31.49 -9.41 15.87
N THR A 488 -30.32 -8.95 16.28
CA THR A 488 -29.05 -9.66 16.10
C THR A 488 -28.99 -10.92 16.96
N ALA A 489 -29.42 -10.85 18.23
CA ALA A 489 -29.47 -12.01 19.12
C ALA A 489 -30.43 -13.09 18.61
N ALA A 490 -31.57 -12.70 18.03
CA ALA A 490 -32.53 -13.62 17.41
C ALA A 490 -31.92 -14.34 16.19
N ALA A 491 -31.17 -13.63 15.35
CA ALA A 491 -30.46 -14.20 14.21
C ALA A 491 -29.33 -15.16 14.65
N GLU A 492 -28.58 -14.79 15.70
CA GLU A 492 -27.55 -15.67 16.26
C GLU A 492 -28.14 -16.90 16.95
N LEU A 493 -29.25 -16.75 17.66
CA LEU A 493 -29.94 -17.84 18.34
C LEU A 493 -30.48 -18.88 17.34
N THR A 494 -31.15 -18.41 16.29
CA THR A 494 -31.64 -19.27 15.21
C THR A 494 -30.48 -19.95 14.48
N SER A 495 -29.39 -19.23 14.19
CA SER A 495 -28.15 -19.78 13.63
C SER A 495 -27.52 -20.86 14.52
N PHE A 496 -27.48 -20.65 15.84
CA PHE A 496 -26.96 -21.61 16.81
C PHE A 496 -27.81 -22.88 16.87
N LEU A 497 -29.15 -22.74 16.92
CA LEU A 497 -30.07 -23.88 16.90
C LEU A 497 -30.11 -24.61 15.55
N ALA A 498 -29.80 -23.91 14.46
CA ALA A 498 -29.65 -24.50 13.12
C ALA A 498 -28.34 -25.25 12.93
N SER A 499 -27.41 -25.20 13.91
CA SER A 499 -26.18 -25.97 13.84
C SER A 499 -26.47 -27.47 13.73
N PRO A 500 -25.63 -28.25 13.00
CA PRO A 500 -25.81 -29.70 12.90
C PRO A 500 -25.85 -30.40 14.26
N MET A 501 -25.14 -29.84 15.24
CA MET A 501 -25.11 -30.33 16.61
C MET A 501 -26.47 -30.17 17.31
N MET A 502 -27.16 -29.04 17.13
CA MET A 502 -28.47 -28.80 17.77
C MET A 502 -29.62 -29.46 17.01
N LEU A 503 -29.51 -29.58 15.68
CA LEU A 503 -30.51 -30.30 14.88
C LEU A 503 -30.42 -31.82 15.03
N GLY A 504 -29.20 -32.37 15.11
CA GLY A 504 -28.96 -33.82 15.17
C GLY A 504 -28.55 -34.37 16.54
N GLY A 505 -28.29 -33.51 17.52
CA GLY A 505 -27.87 -33.90 18.88
C GLY A 505 -29.03 -34.20 19.84
N SER A 506 -28.70 -34.46 21.10
CA SER A 506 -29.65 -34.87 22.13
C SER A 506 -30.70 -33.79 22.44
N ASP A 507 -31.94 -34.22 22.69
CA ASP A 507 -33.08 -33.35 23.04
C ASP A 507 -32.80 -32.49 24.29
N ALA A 508 -31.94 -33.00 25.17
CA ALA A 508 -31.46 -32.35 26.38
C ALA A 508 -30.65 -31.08 26.12
N ALA A 509 -29.79 -31.10 25.10
CA ALA A 509 -28.90 -29.98 24.78
C ALA A 509 -29.70 -28.75 24.36
N VAL A 510 -30.71 -28.94 23.50
CA VAL A 510 -31.60 -27.86 23.05
C VAL A 510 -32.38 -27.28 24.24
N ARG A 511 -32.91 -28.14 25.13
CA ARG A 511 -33.65 -27.70 26.33
C ARG A 511 -32.77 -26.95 27.32
N ALA A 512 -31.56 -27.43 27.55
CA ALA A 512 -30.61 -26.80 28.46
C ALA A 512 -30.20 -25.42 27.93
N ALA A 513 -29.85 -25.32 26.65
CA ALA A 513 -29.50 -24.05 26.03
C ALA A 513 -30.64 -23.02 26.10
N VAL A 514 -31.88 -23.43 25.79
CA VAL A 514 -33.07 -22.56 25.92
C VAL A 514 -33.30 -22.14 27.37
N THR A 515 -33.16 -23.06 28.33
CA THR A 515 -33.36 -22.75 29.76
C THR A 515 -32.28 -21.83 30.31
N GLU A 516 -31.06 -21.90 29.78
CA GLU A 516 -29.97 -21.04 30.19
C GLU A 516 -30.13 -19.61 29.68
N LEU A 517 -30.60 -19.45 28.44
CA LEU A 517 -30.93 -18.14 27.86
C LEU A 517 -32.18 -17.51 28.50
N GLU A 518 -33.10 -18.31 29.05
CA GLU A 518 -34.26 -17.80 29.78
C GLU A 518 -33.91 -17.09 31.08
N LYS A 519 -32.74 -17.37 31.68
CA LYS A 519 -32.30 -16.74 32.93
C LYS A 519 -32.01 -15.23 32.77
N ALA A 520 -31.75 -14.79 31.54
CA ALA A 520 -31.57 -13.37 31.24
C ALA A 520 -32.93 -12.67 31.06
N GLU A 521 -33.04 -11.45 31.58
CA GLU A 521 -34.24 -10.61 31.50
C GLU A 521 -34.44 -10.08 30.06
N GLU A 522 -33.36 -9.60 29.44
CA GLU A 522 -33.23 -9.27 28.02
C GLU A 522 -32.08 -10.09 27.42
N VAL A 523 -32.22 -10.51 26.15
CA VAL A 523 -31.22 -11.38 25.50
C VAL A 523 -30.49 -10.62 24.40
N ASP A 524 -29.20 -10.35 24.64
CA ASP A 524 -28.28 -9.75 23.67
C ASP A 524 -27.42 -10.81 22.96
N SER A 525 -26.79 -10.42 21.84
CA SER A 525 -25.90 -11.31 21.06
C SER A 525 -24.77 -11.89 21.91
N ARG A 526 -24.22 -11.08 22.82
CA ARG A 526 -23.16 -11.51 23.75
C ARG A 526 -23.59 -12.67 24.63
N ASP A 527 -24.85 -12.72 25.05
CA ASP A 527 -25.34 -13.79 25.92
C ASP A 527 -25.61 -15.07 25.13
N VAL A 528 -26.11 -14.94 23.89
CA VAL A 528 -26.23 -16.06 22.95
C VAL A 528 -24.85 -16.64 22.63
N MET A 529 -23.84 -15.81 22.37
CA MET A 529 -22.48 -16.27 22.10
C MET A 529 -21.84 -17.01 23.28
N LYS A 530 -22.03 -16.54 24.52
CA LYS A 530 -21.51 -17.24 25.71
C LYS A 530 -22.12 -18.64 25.86
N VAL A 531 -23.44 -18.75 25.64
CA VAL A 531 -24.11 -20.06 25.67
C VAL A 531 -23.63 -20.91 24.50
N ALA A 532 -23.56 -20.35 23.29
CA ALA A 532 -23.08 -21.08 22.12
C ALA A 532 -21.65 -21.61 22.31
N GLU A 533 -20.75 -20.83 22.92
CA GLU A 533 -19.37 -21.25 23.22
C GLU A 533 -19.33 -22.46 24.15
N ARG A 534 -20.10 -22.45 25.24
CA ARG A 534 -20.16 -23.57 26.20
C ARG A 534 -20.68 -24.87 25.58
N PHE A 535 -21.60 -24.77 24.64
CA PHE A 535 -22.18 -25.93 23.96
C PHE A 535 -21.37 -26.35 22.72
N SER A 536 -20.42 -25.54 22.25
CA SER A 536 -19.61 -25.83 21.06
C SER A 536 -18.26 -26.48 21.39
N GLU A 537 -18.09 -27.08 22.58
CA GLU A 537 -16.86 -27.80 22.92
C GLU A 537 -16.61 -28.99 21.94
N PRO A 538 -15.35 -29.26 21.55
CA PRO A 538 -15.03 -30.38 20.67
C PRO A 538 -15.49 -31.72 21.25
N GLY A 539 -16.32 -32.46 20.50
CA GLY A 539 -16.87 -33.76 20.91
C GLY A 539 -18.00 -33.67 21.94
N PHE A 540 -18.61 -32.49 22.11
CA PHE A 540 -19.85 -32.33 22.87
C PHE A 540 -20.95 -33.24 22.32
N GLY A 541 -21.62 -33.97 23.21
CA GLY A 541 -22.70 -34.91 22.89
C GLY A 541 -22.29 -36.38 22.89
N GLU A 542 -20.99 -36.70 22.85
CA GLU A 542 -20.50 -38.07 22.99
C GLU A 542 -20.73 -38.64 24.39
N GLY A 543 -20.61 -37.80 25.42
CA GLY A 543 -20.84 -38.17 26.82
C GLY A 543 -22.34 -38.39 27.10
N LEU A 544 -23.19 -37.51 26.57
CA LEU A 544 -24.64 -37.64 26.63
C LEU A 544 -25.12 -38.88 25.87
N ALA A 545 -24.58 -39.16 24.69
CA ALA A 545 -24.87 -40.38 23.95
C ALA A 545 -24.41 -41.65 24.70
N ARG A 546 -23.34 -41.55 25.51
CA ARG A 546 -22.89 -42.64 26.40
C ARG A 546 -23.86 -42.85 27.58
N LEU A 547 -24.43 -41.78 28.14
CA LEU A 547 -25.47 -41.85 29.17
C LEU A 547 -26.78 -42.43 28.63
N GLU A 548 -27.23 -41.97 27.47
CA GLU A 548 -28.45 -42.46 26.80
C GLU A 548 -28.38 -43.96 26.47
N LYS A 549 -27.19 -44.49 26.16
CA LYS A 549 -26.98 -45.93 25.94
C LYS A 549 -26.92 -46.75 27.22
N ALA A 550 -26.59 -46.12 28.35
CA ALA A 550 -26.38 -46.82 29.61
C ALA A 550 -27.70 -47.05 30.36
N ASP A 551 -28.63 -46.11 30.30
CA ASP A 551 -29.91 -46.18 31.00
C ASP A 551 -31.02 -45.46 30.22
N GLU A 552 -32.19 -46.11 30.09
CA GLU A 552 -33.36 -45.58 29.38
C GLU A 552 -33.90 -44.29 30.02
N HIS A 553 -33.63 -44.05 31.31
CA HIS A 553 -34.04 -42.81 32.01
C HIS A 553 -33.42 -41.54 31.42
N PHE A 554 -32.32 -41.65 30.67
CA PHE A 554 -31.68 -40.51 30.01
C PHE A 554 -32.10 -40.36 28.54
N SER A 555 -32.94 -41.27 28.03
CA SER A 555 -33.47 -41.21 26.68
C SER A 555 -34.83 -40.49 26.63
N GLY A 556 -35.01 -39.61 25.65
CA GLY A 556 -36.28 -38.93 25.37
C GLY A 556 -36.78 -37.99 26.49
N ASN A 557 -38.11 -37.84 26.58
CA ASN A 557 -38.78 -36.89 27.47
C ASN A 557 -39.01 -37.46 28.88
N THR A 558 -37.95 -37.93 29.53
CA THR A 558 -38.01 -38.44 30.90
C THR A 558 -37.79 -37.30 31.90
N ARG A 559 -38.43 -37.35 33.08
CA ARG A 559 -38.31 -36.32 34.14
C ARG A 559 -36.86 -36.04 34.55
N VAL A 560 -36.02 -37.07 34.56
CA VAL A 560 -34.58 -36.97 34.82
C VAL A 560 -33.91 -36.00 33.85
N MET A 561 -34.24 -36.08 32.56
CA MET A 561 -33.70 -35.19 31.52
C MET A 561 -34.20 -33.75 31.65
N GLU A 562 -35.43 -33.56 32.11
CA GLU A 562 -35.96 -32.22 32.39
C GLU A 562 -35.23 -31.57 33.58
N ASN A 563 -35.00 -32.32 34.66
CA ASN A 563 -34.27 -31.84 35.82
C ASN A 563 -32.78 -31.58 35.51
N LEU A 564 -32.17 -32.40 34.65
CA LEU A 564 -30.84 -32.17 34.11
C LEU A 564 -30.74 -30.90 33.27
N ALA A 565 -31.68 -30.66 32.35
CA ALA A 565 -31.69 -29.43 31.55
C ALA A 565 -31.84 -28.18 32.44
N LYS A 566 -32.66 -28.25 33.50
CA LYS A 566 -32.85 -27.15 34.47
C LYS A 566 -31.63 -26.88 35.35
N SER A 567 -30.77 -27.89 35.57
CA SER A 567 -29.54 -27.73 36.37
C SER A 567 -28.56 -26.69 35.78
N GLY A 568 -28.57 -26.49 34.45
CA GLY A 568 -27.62 -25.60 33.77
C GLY A 568 -26.17 -26.13 33.73
N LYS A 569 -25.95 -27.41 34.08
CA LYS A 569 -24.63 -28.05 34.14
C LYS A 569 -24.45 -29.19 33.12
N LEU A 570 -25.21 -29.13 32.03
CA LEU A 570 -25.24 -30.19 31.02
C LEU A 570 -23.90 -30.34 30.25
N PRO A 571 -23.22 -29.25 29.83
CA PRO A 571 -21.90 -29.37 29.22
C PRO A 571 -20.85 -29.99 30.14
N GLU A 572 -20.88 -29.67 31.43
CA GLU A 572 -20.01 -30.24 32.44
C GLU A 572 -20.28 -31.74 32.61
N LEU A 573 -21.56 -32.15 32.60
CA LEU A 573 -21.95 -33.57 32.65
C LEU A 573 -21.51 -34.34 31.39
N ASP A 574 -21.67 -33.77 30.19
CA ASP A 574 -21.22 -34.41 28.95
C ASP A 574 -19.70 -34.65 29.00
N ARG A 575 -18.94 -33.64 29.43
CA ARG A 575 -17.49 -33.75 29.58
C ARG A 575 -17.10 -34.83 30.58
N LEU A 576 -17.75 -34.87 31.76
CA LEU A 576 -17.52 -35.89 32.78
C LEU A 576 -17.85 -37.29 32.27
N SER A 577 -19.00 -37.44 31.62
CA SER A 577 -19.47 -38.73 31.09
C SER A 577 -18.53 -39.28 30.02
N ARG A 578 -17.85 -38.40 29.29
CA ARG A 578 -16.82 -38.79 28.32
C ARG A 578 -15.50 -39.22 28.97
N THR A 579 -15.04 -38.52 30.01
CA THR A 579 -13.71 -38.74 30.62
C THR A 579 -13.69 -39.84 31.69
N LEU A 580 -14.83 -40.14 32.32
CA LEU A 580 -14.88 -41.06 33.46
C LEU A 580 -14.65 -42.54 33.10
N PRO A 581 -13.88 -43.30 33.91
CA PRO A 581 -13.75 -44.75 33.82
C PRO A 581 -15.09 -45.47 33.98
N LYS A 582 -15.21 -46.69 33.42
CA LYS A 582 -16.48 -47.42 33.34
C LYS A 582 -17.16 -47.68 34.70
N ALA A 583 -16.39 -48.00 35.75
CA ALA A 583 -16.93 -48.28 37.08
C ALA A 583 -17.51 -47.03 37.77
N GLU A 584 -16.83 -45.89 37.66
CA GLU A 584 -17.29 -44.62 38.23
C GLU A 584 -18.45 -44.02 37.44
N PHE A 585 -18.47 -44.26 36.12
CA PHE A 585 -19.58 -43.88 35.25
C PHE A 585 -20.88 -44.61 35.62
N GLU A 586 -20.83 -45.91 35.93
CA GLU A 586 -22.02 -46.67 36.38
C GLU A 586 -22.55 -46.18 37.73
N THR A 587 -21.67 -45.74 38.65
CA THR A 587 -22.10 -45.11 39.92
C THR A 587 -22.75 -43.75 39.70
N LEU A 588 -22.15 -42.90 38.85
CA LEU A 588 -22.69 -41.59 38.50
C LEU A 588 -24.08 -41.71 37.84
N THR A 589 -24.25 -42.67 36.94
CA THR A 589 -25.51 -42.89 36.21
C THR A 589 -26.65 -43.25 37.18
N LYS A 590 -26.39 -44.11 38.17
CA LYS A 590 -27.36 -44.44 39.23
C LYS A 590 -27.67 -43.27 40.15
N GLU A 591 -26.64 -42.55 40.61
CA GLU A 591 -26.79 -41.36 41.46
C GLU A 591 -27.62 -40.27 40.75
N LEU A 592 -27.41 -40.06 39.45
CA LEU A 592 -28.17 -39.11 38.64
C LEU A 592 -29.61 -39.57 38.36
N ALA A 593 -29.84 -40.86 38.13
CA ALA A 593 -31.18 -41.41 37.95
C ALA A 593 -32.01 -41.29 39.24
N ASP A 594 -31.41 -41.62 40.39
CA ASP A 594 -32.04 -41.50 41.70
C ASP A 594 -32.32 -40.03 42.07
N ALA A 595 -31.33 -39.15 41.89
CA ALA A 595 -31.48 -37.72 42.18
C ALA A 595 -32.47 -37.01 41.25
N GLY A 596 -32.53 -37.42 39.97
CA GLY A 596 -33.36 -36.80 38.94
C GLY A 596 -34.82 -37.27 38.92
N SER A 597 -35.17 -38.36 39.61
CA SER A 597 -36.52 -38.93 39.63
C SER A 597 -37.55 -38.15 40.47
N GLY A 598 -37.07 -37.27 41.36
CA GLY A 598 -37.90 -36.47 42.28
C GLY A 598 -38.70 -35.35 41.60
N ASN A 599 -39.87 -35.02 42.16
CA ASN A 599 -40.79 -33.98 41.66
C ASN A 599 -40.57 -32.59 42.30
N ASP A 600 -39.59 -32.45 43.20
CA ASP A 600 -39.38 -31.24 44.00
C ASP A 600 -38.28 -30.36 43.39
N ALA A 601 -38.33 -29.04 43.62
CA ALA A 601 -37.24 -28.12 43.24
C ALA A 601 -35.87 -28.54 43.83
N ALA A 602 -35.90 -29.27 44.96
CA ALA A 602 -34.73 -29.88 45.57
C ALA A 602 -34.06 -30.96 44.70
N ALA A 603 -34.76 -31.57 43.74
CA ALA A 603 -34.19 -32.56 42.81
C ALA A 603 -33.20 -31.89 41.84
N VAL A 604 -33.51 -30.69 41.34
CA VAL A 604 -32.60 -29.93 40.46
C VAL A 604 -31.32 -29.53 41.20
N GLU A 605 -31.43 -29.07 42.44
CA GLU A 605 -30.27 -28.75 43.28
C GLU A 605 -29.43 -29.99 43.62
N LYS A 606 -30.06 -31.13 43.90
CA LYS A 606 -29.36 -32.39 44.16
C LYS A 606 -28.59 -32.85 42.93
N VAL A 607 -29.19 -32.79 41.75
CA VAL A 607 -28.54 -33.12 40.48
C VAL A 607 -27.35 -32.18 40.21
N SER A 608 -27.51 -30.88 40.43
CA SER A 608 -26.42 -29.91 40.30
C SER A 608 -25.26 -30.21 41.26
N LYS A 609 -25.57 -30.54 42.53
CA LYS A 609 -24.55 -30.90 43.54
C LYS A 609 -23.80 -32.18 43.18
N VAL A 610 -24.49 -33.21 42.71
CA VAL A 610 -23.85 -34.47 42.26
C VAL A 610 -22.88 -34.20 41.11
N ILE A 611 -23.27 -33.34 40.14
CA ILE A 611 -22.39 -32.96 39.03
C ILE A 611 -21.19 -32.15 39.53
N GLU A 612 -21.38 -31.20 40.44
CA GLU A 612 -20.30 -30.34 40.98
C GLU A 612 -19.31 -31.12 41.86
N GLU A 613 -19.79 -32.00 42.74
CA GLU A 613 -18.95 -32.85 43.60
C GLU A 613 -18.04 -33.76 42.77
N LYS A 614 -18.53 -34.26 41.63
CA LYS A 614 -17.75 -35.12 40.72
C LYS A 614 -16.90 -34.28 39.75
N ALA A 615 -17.35 -33.09 39.34
CA ALA A 615 -16.57 -32.15 38.52
C ALA A 615 -15.32 -31.62 39.26
N GLY A 616 -15.42 -31.40 40.57
CA GLY A 616 -14.30 -30.90 41.38
C GLY A 616 -13.11 -31.84 41.52
N THR A 617 -13.25 -33.13 41.17
CA THR A 617 -12.15 -34.12 41.27
C THR A 617 -11.36 -34.30 39.99
N THR A 618 -11.75 -33.68 38.88
CA THR A 618 -11.08 -33.77 37.57
C THR A 618 -10.43 -32.46 37.15
N GLU A 619 -9.24 -32.15 37.69
CA GLU A 619 -8.37 -31.10 37.13
C GLU A 619 -7.76 -31.56 35.80
N VAL A 620 -8.34 -31.21 34.64
CA VAL A 620 -7.62 -31.32 33.35
C VAL A 620 -8.00 -30.21 32.36
N ARG A 621 -7.00 -29.36 32.10
CA ARG A 621 -6.70 -28.43 30.99
C ARG A 621 -7.83 -28.12 29.97
N SER A 622 -8.12 -26.82 29.80
CA SER A 622 -8.82 -26.29 28.63
C SER A 622 -8.03 -26.60 27.35
N GLY A 623 -8.64 -27.35 26.44
CA GLY A 623 -8.12 -27.58 25.09
C GLY A 623 -8.31 -26.35 24.20
N PRO A 624 -7.59 -26.26 23.07
CA PRO A 624 -7.63 -25.10 22.19
C PRO A 624 -9.00 -24.97 21.50
N VAL A 625 -9.51 -23.74 21.49
CA VAL A 625 -10.75 -23.34 20.81
C VAL A 625 -10.61 -23.52 19.30
N VAL A 626 -11.38 -24.44 18.71
CA VAL A 626 -11.55 -24.56 17.26
C VAL A 626 -12.56 -23.51 16.81
N ASN A 627 -12.09 -22.27 16.60
CA ASN A 627 -12.87 -21.27 15.87
C ASN A 627 -12.72 -21.52 14.38
N LYS A 628 -13.61 -22.38 13.84
CA LYS A 628 -14.16 -22.39 12.47
C LYS A 628 -14.83 -23.75 12.20
N PRO A 629 -16.08 -23.81 11.72
CA PRO A 629 -16.51 -24.98 10.97
C PRO A 629 -15.69 -25.05 9.67
N VAL A 630 -15.13 -26.22 9.42
CA VAL A 630 -14.57 -26.61 8.12
C VAL A 630 -15.62 -26.30 7.06
N SER A 631 -15.23 -25.53 6.04
CA SER A 631 -16.05 -25.29 4.85
C SER A 631 -16.47 -26.64 4.24
N PHE A 632 -17.75 -26.97 4.33
CA PHE A 632 -18.31 -28.12 3.63
C PHE A 632 -18.34 -27.82 2.13
N ASN A 633 -17.49 -28.49 1.38
CA ASN A 633 -17.43 -28.42 -0.07
C ASN A 633 -18.54 -29.33 -0.64
N PRO A 634 -19.55 -28.84 -1.39
CA PRO A 634 -20.70 -29.64 -1.79
C PRO A 634 -20.38 -30.42 -3.08
N ARG A 635 -19.43 -31.37 -3.04
CA ARG A 635 -19.15 -32.28 -4.17
C ARG A 635 -18.54 -33.62 -3.75
N ILE A 636 -19.13 -34.36 -2.83
CA ILE A 636 -18.93 -35.83 -2.79
C ILE A 636 -20.25 -36.49 -2.36
N GLY A 637 -21.02 -36.91 -3.35
CA GLY A 637 -22.27 -37.64 -3.16
C GLY A 637 -22.52 -38.53 -4.36
N SER A 638 -21.75 -39.62 -4.48
CA SER A 638 -22.23 -40.84 -5.12
C SER A 638 -21.24 -41.97 -4.86
N THR A 639 -21.79 -43.14 -4.56
CA THR A 639 -21.19 -44.48 -4.41
C THR A 639 -20.82 -44.91 -2.99
N LEU A 640 -21.74 -45.66 -2.36
CA LEU A 640 -21.49 -47.03 -1.88
C LEU A 640 -22.77 -47.62 -1.24
N THR A 641 -23.67 -48.10 -2.08
CA THR A 641 -24.57 -49.22 -1.77
C THR A 641 -24.61 -50.15 -2.98
N ARG A 642 -23.70 -51.14 -3.01
CA ARG A 642 -23.97 -52.51 -3.47
C ARG A 642 -22.72 -53.38 -3.37
N ARG A 643 -22.90 -54.50 -2.64
CA ARG A 643 -22.04 -55.64 -2.35
C ARG A 643 -21.11 -55.50 -1.16
#